data_AF-A0A4Q0S5Y7-F1
#
_entry.id   AF-A0A4Q0S5Y7-F1
#
_cell.length_a   1.000
_cell.length_b   1.000
_cell.length_c   1.000
_cell.angle_alpha   90.00
_cell.angle_beta   90.00
_cell.angle_gamma   90.00
#
_symmetry.space_group_name_H-M   'P 1'
#
loop_
_entity.id
_entity.type
_entity.pdbx_description
1 polymer ?
#
loop_
_entity_poly.entity_id
_entity_poly.type
_entity_poly.pdbx_seq_one_letter_code
_entity_poly.pdbx_strand_id
1 'polypeptide(L)'
;MLRLYYGGGYATPQRLPELENEDGTHQRLGGDAYNKFMRNEGLSFLHKDVPTSTANDIDLALTALGPIMVSWGGGLHVSLVVSVLGLDLYHHDPAVGPYQTMPVNRFNIYRTGGGGVVGGMLVRDPQLNQWARYQKEVVLASDGVTKKDGWPTGWWRVWDGSTWYYYLGNGNIAMSSKTAPSSPGAPAKPHNTGRWVFTEPSTLTITWRQAAGTTKPCVETFWNASRECERMNANSNLYSPLAATRFGK
;
A
#
# COMPACT_ATOMS: atom_id res chain seq x y z
N MET A 1 -21.38 -0.90 -16.98
CA MET A 1 -20.47 -0.84 -15.81
C MET A 1 -19.38 0.16 -16.15
N LEU A 2 -19.36 1.32 -15.50
CA LEU A 2 -18.43 2.42 -15.84
C LEU A 2 -17.00 2.02 -15.45
N ARG A 3 -16.08 2.02 -16.40
CA ARG A 3 -14.65 1.74 -16.17
C ARG A 3 -13.89 3.06 -16.26
N LEU A 4 -12.95 3.26 -15.34
CA LEU A 4 -11.99 4.36 -15.48
C LEU A 4 -10.97 4.00 -16.54
N TYR A 5 -10.88 4.83 -17.56
CA TYR A 5 -9.74 4.89 -18.43
C TYR A 5 -8.79 5.98 -17.98
N TYR A 6 -7.50 5.68 -18.08
CA TYR A 6 -6.45 6.59 -17.68
C TYR A 6 -5.34 6.67 -18.77
N GLY A 7 -5.62 6.41 -20.03
CA GLY A 7 -4.56 6.34 -21.05
C GLY A 7 -4.13 7.69 -21.62
N GLY A 8 -2.84 8.04 -21.55
CA GLY A 8 -2.28 9.17 -22.29
C GLY A 8 -0.76 9.04 -22.41
N GLY A 9 -0.19 9.29 -23.59
CA GLY A 9 1.26 9.34 -23.73
C GLY A 9 1.83 10.62 -23.10
N TYR A 10 3.13 10.64 -22.79
CA TYR A 10 3.83 11.82 -22.24
C TYR A 10 3.67 13.10 -23.08
N ALA A 11 3.36 12.98 -24.38
CA ALA A 11 3.14 14.10 -25.30
C ALA A 11 1.70 14.66 -25.27
N THR A 12 0.72 13.91 -24.74
CA THR A 12 -0.68 14.30 -24.64
C THR A 12 -1.23 13.93 -23.25
N PRO A 13 -0.73 14.58 -22.20
CA PRO A 13 -1.02 14.18 -20.83
C PRO A 13 -2.51 14.42 -20.49
N GLN A 14 -3.19 13.39 -19.98
CA GLN A 14 -4.62 13.41 -19.66
C GLN A 14 -4.91 14.08 -18.32
N ARG A 15 -5.66 15.18 -18.36
CA ARG A 15 -5.91 16.05 -17.20
C ARG A 15 -6.83 15.43 -16.12
N LEU A 16 -7.65 14.44 -16.46
CA LEU A 16 -8.66 13.85 -15.57
C LEU A 16 -8.95 12.39 -15.97
N PRO A 17 -9.44 11.54 -15.04
CA PRO A 17 -9.94 10.22 -15.39
C PRO A 17 -11.10 10.34 -16.40
N GLU A 18 -11.04 9.55 -17.48
CA GLU A 18 -12.07 9.49 -18.51
C GLU A 18 -12.95 8.26 -18.26
N LEU A 19 -14.26 8.40 -18.54
CA LEU A 19 -15.16 7.25 -18.55
C LEU A 19 -14.96 6.48 -19.85
N GLU A 20 -14.71 5.19 -19.76
CA GLU A 20 -14.84 4.28 -20.91
C GLU A 20 -16.32 4.00 -21.14
N ASN A 21 -16.82 4.40 -22.31
CA ASN A 21 -18.15 4.08 -22.79
C ASN A 21 -18.22 2.59 -23.20
N GLU A 22 -19.44 2.05 -23.33
CA GLU A 22 -19.63 0.64 -23.71
C GLU A 22 -19.08 0.30 -25.11
N ASP A 23 -18.90 1.32 -25.96
CA ASP A 23 -18.32 1.21 -27.30
C ASP A 23 -16.78 1.35 -27.31
N GLY A 24 -16.15 1.46 -26.14
CA GLY A 24 -14.70 1.64 -25.99
C GLY A 24 -14.21 3.05 -26.26
N THR A 25 -15.10 4.04 -26.47
CA THR A 25 -14.72 5.46 -26.55
C THR A 25 -14.55 6.06 -25.16
N HIS A 26 -13.86 7.20 -25.06
CA HIS A 26 -13.54 7.83 -23.78
C HIS A 26 -14.18 9.21 -23.65
N GLN A 27 -14.82 9.48 -22.51
CA GLN A 27 -15.43 10.76 -22.20
C GLN A 27 -14.67 11.50 -21.11
N ARG A 28 -14.21 12.73 -21.42
CA ARG A 28 -13.70 13.68 -20.44
C ARG A 28 -14.80 14.14 -19.50
N LEU A 29 -14.53 14.05 -18.20
CA LEU A 29 -15.43 14.54 -17.16
C LEU A 29 -15.13 16.03 -16.87
N GLY A 30 -16.03 16.92 -17.27
CA GLY A 30 -16.01 18.34 -16.87
C GLY A 30 -17.04 18.64 -15.79
N GLY A 31 -16.76 19.63 -14.93
CA GLY A 31 -17.72 20.25 -14.01
C GLY A 31 -18.56 19.25 -13.19
N ASP A 32 -19.88 19.31 -13.35
CA ASP A 32 -20.83 18.48 -12.61
C ASP A 32 -20.67 16.97 -12.84
N ALA A 33 -20.17 16.57 -14.01
CA ALA A 33 -19.93 15.17 -14.32
C ALA A 33 -18.76 14.61 -13.48
N TYR A 34 -17.72 15.42 -13.23
CA TYR A 34 -16.63 15.07 -12.33
C TYR A 34 -17.09 14.98 -10.88
N ASN A 35 -17.91 15.94 -10.42
CA ASN A 35 -18.50 15.89 -9.08
C ASN A 35 -19.43 14.69 -8.89
N LYS A 36 -20.23 14.35 -9.91
CA LYS A 36 -21.09 13.16 -9.91
C LYS A 36 -20.27 11.88 -9.87
N PHE A 37 -19.18 11.82 -10.65
CA PHE A 37 -18.24 10.71 -10.62
C PHE A 37 -17.61 10.54 -9.24
N MET A 38 -17.08 11.60 -8.64
CA MET A 38 -16.53 11.56 -7.28
C MET A 38 -17.55 11.02 -6.28
N ARG A 39 -18.80 11.49 -6.31
CA ARG A 39 -19.86 10.98 -5.43
C ARG A 39 -20.17 9.51 -5.67
N ASN A 40 -20.28 9.08 -6.93
CA ASN A 40 -20.62 7.71 -7.29
C ASN A 40 -19.53 6.71 -6.90
N GLU A 41 -18.26 7.10 -7.06
CA GLU A 41 -17.11 6.27 -6.68
C GLU A 41 -16.71 6.44 -5.21
N GLY A 42 -17.46 7.26 -4.46
CA GLY A 42 -17.15 7.60 -3.08
C GLY A 42 -15.75 8.16 -2.92
N LEU A 43 -15.32 9.06 -3.79
CA LEU A 43 -14.02 9.73 -3.75
C LEU A 43 -14.13 11.09 -3.07
N SER A 44 -13.15 11.42 -2.25
CA SER A 44 -13.02 12.73 -1.60
C SER A 44 -11.58 13.20 -1.62
N PHE A 45 -11.39 14.51 -1.60
CA PHE A 45 -10.06 15.09 -1.44
C PHE A 45 -9.45 14.66 -0.11
N LEU A 46 -8.17 14.32 -0.18
CA LEU A 46 -7.39 14.01 1.01
C LEU A 46 -7.44 15.22 1.96
N HIS A 47 -7.77 14.95 3.21
CA HIS A 47 -7.87 16.01 4.21
C HIS A 47 -6.51 16.68 4.40
N LYS A 48 -6.50 18.01 4.55
CA LYS A 48 -5.28 18.82 4.69
C LYS A 48 -4.38 18.42 5.87
N ASP A 49 -4.95 17.75 6.87
CA ASP A 49 -4.24 17.33 8.08
C ASP A 49 -3.62 15.93 7.93
N VAL A 50 -3.80 15.25 6.79
CA VAL A 50 -3.07 14.02 6.48
C VAL A 50 -1.70 14.40 5.92
N PRO A 51 -0.60 14.09 6.61
CA PRO A 51 0.73 14.39 6.11
C PRO A 51 1.07 13.47 4.94
N THR A 52 1.76 14.03 3.93
CA THR A 52 2.21 13.27 2.74
C THR A 52 3.58 13.73 2.25
N SER A 53 4.41 14.25 3.16
CA SER A 53 5.67 14.90 2.80
C SER A 53 6.86 13.95 2.86
N THR A 54 6.84 13.00 3.78
CA THR A 54 7.89 11.98 3.91
C THR A 54 7.40 10.61 3.48
N ALA A 55 8.35 9.69 3.28
CA ALA A 55 8.04 8.29 3.00
C ALA A 55 7.17 7.68 4.12
N ASN A 56 7.50 7.98 5.38
CA ASN A 56 6.74 7.54 6.53
C ASN A 56 5.31 8.14 6.55
N ASP A 57 5.16 9.42 6.24
CA ASP A 57 3.84 10.05 6.20
C ASP A 57 2.93 9.41 5.15
N ILE A 58 3.46 9.22 3.94
CA ILE A 58 2.73 8.56 2.85
C ILE A 58 2.41 7.12 3.24
N ASP A 59 3.33 6.39 3.89
CA ASP A 59 3.09 5.03 4.34
C ASP A 59 1.97 4.95 5.40
N LEU A 60 1.95 5.88 6.35
CA LEU A 60 0.88 6.01 7.35
C LEU A 60 -0.46 6.34 6.69
N ALA A 61 -0.48 7.29 5.74
CA ALA A 61 -1.66 7.64 4.98
C ALA A 61 -2.20 6.44 4.19
N LEU A 62 -1.34 5.70 3.50
CA LEU A 62 -1.73 4.48 2.77
C LEU A 62 -2.24 3.37 3.69
N THR A 63 -1.73 3.29 4.92
CA THR A 63 -2.20 2.31 5.91
C THR A 63 -3.61 2.62 6.38
N ALA A 64 -3.83 3.88 6.73
CA ALA A 64 -5.11 4.33 7.27
C ALA A 64 -6.17 4.51 6.19
N LEU A 65 -5.75 4.88 4.98
CA LEU A 65 -6.63 5.35 3.92
C LEU A 65 -6.59 4.46 2.68
N GLY A 66 -5.77 3.42 2.62
CA GLY A 66 -5.58 2.67 1.40
C GLY A 66 -4.96 3.51 0.27
N PRO A 67 -5.11 3.08 -1.00
CA PRO A 67 -4.48 3.74 -2.13
C PRO A 67 -4.90 5.19 -2.32
N ILE A 68 -3.94 6.04 -2.68
CA ILE A 68 -4.15 7.49 -2.87
C ILE A 68 -4.00 7.80 -4.36
N MET A 69 -5.05 8.34 -4.97
CA MET A 69 -4.97 8.88 -6.33
C MET A 69 -4.32 10.25 -6.26
N VAL A 70 -3.30 10.49 -7.07
CA VAL A 70 -2.52 11.72 -7.08
C VAL A 70 -2.46 12.31 -8.47
N SER A 71 -2.72 13.61 -8.56
CA SER A 71 -2.42 14.38 -9.77
C SER A 71 -1.05 15.05 -9.68
N TRP A 72 -0.30 15.05 -10.77
CA TRP A 72 1.07 15.55 -10.85
C TRP A 72 1.37 16.12 -12.25
N GLY A 73 2.48 16.83 -12.39
CA GLY A 73 2.82 17.52 -13.64
C GLY A 73 1.89 18.69 -13.97
N GLY A 74 1.41 19.42 -12.96
CA GLY A 74 0.51 20.56 -13.13
C GLY A 74 -0.94 20.18 -13.42
N GLY A 75 -1.40 19.03 -12.91
CA GLY A 75 -2.77 18.56 -13.14
C GLY A 75 -2.95 17.76 -14.43
N LEU A 76 -1.85 17.43 -15.12
CA LEU A 76 -1.88 16.84 -16.45
C LEU A 76 -1.74 15.32 -16.44
N HIS A 77 -1.33 14.73 -15.32
CA HIS A 77 -1.18 13.28 -15.18
C HIS A 77 -1.75 12.82 -13.85
N VAL A 78 -2.24 11.58 -13.81
CA VAL A 78 -2.81 10.97 -12.61
C VAL A 78 -2.20 9.59 -12.40
N SER A 79 -1.88 9.25 -11.15
CA SER A 79 -1.41 7.93 -10.79
C SER A 79 -2.05 7.47 -9.48
N LEU A 80 -2.01 6.16 -9.23
CA LEU A 80 -2.49 5.58 -7.98
C LEU A 80 -1.29 5.15 -7.13
N VAL A 81 -1.03 5.83 -6.01
CA VAL A 81 -0.02 5.42 -5.05
C VAL A 81 -0.56 4.26 -4.22
N VAL A 82 0.21 3.18 -4.12
CA VAL A 82 -0.24 1.93 -3.51
C VAL A 82 0.66 1.41 -2.39
N SER A 83 1.93 1.79 -2.36
CA SER A 83 2.83 1.48 -1.24
C SER A 83 4.03 2.41 -1.18
N VAL A 84 4.75 2.35 -0.05
CA VAL A 84 6.08 2.92 0.13
C VAL A 84 6.99 1.81 0.65
N LEU A 85 8.23 1.74 0.14
CA LEU A 85 9.26 0.83 0.64
C LEU A 85 10.58 1.58 0.77
N GLY A 86 11.02 1.81 2.00
CA GLY A 86 12.19 2.66 2.26
C GLY A 86 11.90 4.11 1.89
N LEU A 87 12.63 4.66 0.92
CA LEU A 87 12.45 6.03 0.43
C LEU A 87 11.71 6.12 -0.91
N ASP A 88 11.30 4.98 -1.45
CA ASP A 88 10.62 4.89 -2.74
C ASP A 88 9.13 4.64 -2.57
N LEU A 89 8.32 5.29 -3.39
CA LEU A 89 6.90 5.00 -3.52
C LEU A 89 6.66 4.09 -4.73
N TYR A 90 5.61 3.27 -4.62
CA TYR A 90 5.09 2.44 -5.71
C TYR A 90 3.74 2.99 -6.14
N HIS A 91 3.56 3.10 -7.45
CA HIS A 91 2.35 3.62 -8.05
C HIS A 91 1.96 2.85 -9.30
N HIS A 92 0.67 2.87 -9.60
CA HIS A 92 0.18 2.52 -10.93
C HIS A 92 0.18 3.78 -11.77
N ASP A 93 1.02 3.78 -12.80
CA ASP A 93 1.04 4.83 -13.82
C ASP A 93 0.23 4.31 -15.02
N PRO A 94 -0.91 4.92 -15.31
CA PRO A 94 -1.71 4.51 -16.45
C PRO A 94 -1.07 4.60 -17.85
N ALA A 95 -0.09 5.47 -18.03
CA ALA A 95 0.62 5.64 -19.29
C ALA A 95 1.72 4.57 -19.49
N VAL A 96 2.16 3.94 -18.41
CA VAL A 96 3.32 3.04 -18.41
C VAL A 96 2.94 1.62 -17.98
N GLY A 97 2.19 1.49 -16.90
CA GLY A 97 1.76 0.24 -16.32
C GLY A 97 1.76 0.24 -14.79
N PRO A 98 1.40 -0.89 -14.17
CA PRO A 98 1.34 -1.01 -12.72
C PRO A 98 2.74 -1.07 -12.07
N TYR A 99 2.82 -0.75 -10.77
CA TYR A 99 3.99 -0.95 -9.91
C TYR A 99 5.26 -0.21 -10.36
N GLN A 100 5.09 0.95 -10.99
CA GLN A 100 6.19 1.88 -11.23
C GLN A 100 6.72 2.41 -9.89
N THR A 101 8.02 2.70 -9.84
CA THR A 101 8.67 3.21 -8.64
C THR A 101 9.20 4.62 -8.86
N MET A 102 9.12 5.45 -7.82
CA MET A 102 9.86 6.71 -7.81
C MET A 102 10.27 7.09 -6.38
N PRO A 103 11.43 7.73 -6.20
CA PRO A 103 11.80 8.32 -4.92
C PRO A 103 10.77 9.35 -4.43
N VAL A 104 10.49 9.35 -3.13
CA VAL A 104 9.49 10.26 -2.51
C VAL A 104 9.87 11.74 -2.69
N ASN A 105 11.16 12.08 -2.70
CA ASN A 105 11.60 13.45 -3.00
C ASN A 105 11.21 13.87 -4.43
N ARG A 106 11.37 12.97 -5.41
CA ARG A 106 11.02 13.19 -6.80
C ARG A 106 9.51 13.31 -6.99
N PHE A 107 8.75 12.47 -6.28
CA PHE A 107 7.30 12.59 -6.20
C PHE A 107 6.84 13.95 -5.68
N ASN A 108 7.43 14.42 -4.57
CA ASN A 108 7.11 15.72 -3.99
C ASN A 108 7.36 16.87 -4.97
N ILE A 109 8.42 16.80 -5.76
CA ILE A 109 8.71 17.79 -6.81
C ILE A 109 7.60 17.77 -7.87
N TYR A 110 7.28 16.60 -8.42
CA TYR A 110 6.34 16.51 -9.53
C TYR A 110 4.89 16.77 -9.15
N ARG A 111 4.46 16.40 -7.94
CA ARG A 111 3.09 16.69 -7.46
C ARG A 111 2.88 18.18 -7.23
N THR A 112 3.95 18.92 -6.93
CA THR A 112 3.90 20.35 -6.60
C THR A 112 3.97 21.24 -7.86
N GLY A 113 4.49 20.69 -8.97
CA GLY A 113 4.55 21.37 -10.27
C GLY A 113 5.39 22.66 -10.29
N GLY A 114 5.49 23.28 -11.48
CA GLY A 114 6.08 24.61 -11.63
C GLY A 114 5.09 25.68 -11.17
N GLY A 115 5.16 26.05 -9.89
CA GLY A 115 4.27 27.05 -9.28
C GLY A 115 3.91 26.82 -7.81
N GLY A 116 4.30 25.69 -7.21
CA GLY A 116 4.05 25.43 -5.78
C GLY A 116 2.66 24.85 -5.48
N VAL A 117 1.84 24.60 -6.50
CA VAL A 117 0.47 24.08 -6.32
C VAL A 117 0.51 22.55 -6.28
N VAL A 118 0.29 22.00 -5.09
CA VAL A 118 0.13 20.55 -4.90
C VAL A 118 -1.12 20.08 -5.65
N GLY A 119 -0.94 19.18 -6.61
CA GLY A 119 -2.05 18.51 -7.28
C GLY A 119 -2.96 17.80 -6.29
N GLY A 120 -4.27 17.86 -6.54
CA GLY A 120 -5.26 17.24 -5.66
C GLY A 120 -4.98 15.75 -5.46
N MET A 121 -5.01 15.32 -4.19
CA MET A 121 -4.98 13.91 -3.83
C MET A 121 -6.38 13.46 -3.46
N LEU A 122 -6.78 12.28 -3.91
CA LEU A 122 -8.10 11.70 -3.66
C LEU A 122 -7.95 10.34 -2.99
N VAL A 123 -8.85 10.07 -2.05
CA VAL A 123 -9.01 8.78 -1.35
C VAL A 123 -10.47 8.37 -1.38
N ARG A 124 -10.82 7.12 -1.05
CA ARG A 124 -12.23 6.78 -0.89
C ARG A 124 -12.76 7.34 0.43
N ASP A 125 -13.85 8.09 0.36
CA ASP A 125 -14.50 8.83 1.44
C ASP A 125 -14.75 8.00 2.73
N PRO A 126 -15.21 6.73 2.68
CA PRO A 126 -15.33 5.89 3.88
C PRO A 126 -14.04 5.73 4.67
N GLN A 127 -12.89 5.97 4.04
CA GLN A 127 -11.56 5.86 4.64
C GLN A 127 -11.16 7.13 5.40
N LEU A 128 -11.73 8.31 5.11
CA LEU A 128 -11.41 9.53 5.88
C LEU A 128 -11.80 9.40 7.37
N ASN A 129 -12.88 8.68 7.65
CA ASN A 129 -13.25 8.31 9.03
C ASN A 129 -12.25 7.32 9.67
N GLN A 130 -11.54 6.53 8.86
CA GLN A 130 -10.47 5.65 9.32
C GLN A 130 -9.23 6.45 9.73
N TRP A 131 -8.93 7.59 9.10
CA TRP A 131 -7.83 8.46 9.52
C TRP A 131 -7.99 8.93 10.97
N ALA A 132 -9.16 9.47 11.33
CA ALA A 132 -9.42 9.95 12.69
C ALA A 132 -9.34 8.83 13.74
N ARG A 133 -9.83 7.63 13.39
CA ARG A 133 -9.70 6.43 14.24
C ARG A 133 -8.25 5.98 14.35
N TYR A 134 -7.52 5.97 13.25
CA TYR A 134 -6.12 5.58 13.18
C TYR A 134 -5.25 6.52 14.02
N GLN A 135 -5.46 7.85 13.94
CA GLN A 135 -4.79 8.81 14.80
C GLN A 135 -5.04 8.52 16.28
N LYS A 136 -6.29 8.21 16.65
CA LYS A 136 -6.62 7.82 18.02
C LYS A 136 -5.95 6.50 18.42
N GLU A 137 -5.91 5.51 17.53
CA GLU A 137 -5.25 4.22 17.79
C GLU A 137 -3.73 4.34 17.90
N VAL A 138 -3.09 5.20 17.10
CA VAL A 138 -1.66 5.49 17.19
C VAL A 138 -1.35 6.20 18.52
N VAL A 139 -2.19 7.16 18.93
CA VAL A 139 -2.06 7.80 20.25
C VAL A 139 -2.25 6.79 21.38
N LEU A 140 -3.27 5.94 21.31
CA LEU A 140 -3.49 4.89 22.30
C LEU A 140 -2.36 3.84 22.31
N ALA A 141 -1.73 3.58 21.17
CA ALA A 141 -0.56 2.71 21.07
C ALA A 141 0.70 3.37 21.64
N SER A 142 0.85 4.70 21.54
CA SER A 142 1.92 5.44 22.21
C SER A 142 1.70 5.59 23.71
N ASP A 143 0.46 5.53 24.18
CA ASP A 143 0.08 5.68 25.59
C ASP A 143 0.17 4.37 26.41
N GLY A 144 0.75 3.30 25.84
CA GLY A 144 1.20 2.13 26.61
C GLY A 144 0.11 1.19 27.15
N VAL A 145 -1.13 1.26 26.66
CA VAL A 145 -2.22 0.38 27.14
C VAL A 145 -2.20 -0.97 26.40
N THR A 146 -1.51 -1.94 27.02
CA THR A 146 -1.46 -3.41 26.80
C THR A 146 -2.40 -4.00 25.74
N LYS A 147 -1.94 -4.07 24.48
CA LYS A 147 -2.20 -5.23 23.59
C LYS A 147 -1.34 -6.37 24.11
N LYS A 148 -1.77 -7.64 24.04
CA LYS A 148 -0.86 -8.78 24.30
C LYS A 148 0.37 -8.62 23.39
N ASP A 149 1.50 -8.23 23.97
CA ASP A 149 2.48 -7.36 23.30
C ASP A 149 3.00 -7.92 21.98
N GLY A 150 2.90 -7.11 20.93
CA GLY A 150 3.59 -7.36 19.67
C GLY A 150 3.04 -8.48 18.78
N TRP A 151 1.72 -8.71 18.71
CA TRP A 151 1.15 -9.46 17.58
C TRP A 151 0.75 -8.50 16.43
N PRO A 152 1.03 -8.81 15.15
CA PRO A 152 1.67 -10.01 14.62
C PRO A 152 3.21 -9.94 14.63
N THR A 153 3.80 -8.91 15.22
CA THR A 153 5.25 -8.66 15.15
C THR A 153 6.13 -9.77 15.75
N GLY A 154 7.38 -9.83 15.28
CA GLY A 154 8.38 -10.82 15.66
C GLY A 154 8.55 -11.93 14.63
N TRP A 155 9.19 -13.01 15.05
CA TRP A 155 9.60 -14.10 14.16
C TRP A 155 8.52 -15.16 13.96
N TRP A 156 8.36 -15.55 12.70
CA TRP A 156 7.50 -16.62 12.22
C TRP A 156 8.34 -17.59 11.39
N ARG A 157 8.23 -18.88 11.68
CA ARG A 157 8.76 -19.93 10.81
C ARG A 157 7.72 -20.22 9.74
N VAL A 158 8.10 -20.11 8.48
CA VAL A 158 7.21 -20.31 7.34
C VAL A 158 7.71 -21.47 6.50
N TRP A 159 6.79 -22.33 6.08
CA TRP A 159 7.08 -23.45 5.20
C TRP A 159 6.36 -23.23 3.86
N ASP A 160 7.10 -23.27 2.76
CA ASP A 160 6.62 -23.10 1.38
C ASP A 160 7.05 -24.27 0.44
N GLY A 161 7.48 -25.39 1.03
CA GLY A 161 8.30 -26.42 0.38
C GLY A 161 9.77 -26.37 0.81
N SER A 162 10.23 -25.23 1.35
CA SER A 162 11.46 -25.06 2.13
C SER A 162 11.16 -24.33 3.44
N THR A 163 12.07 -24.39 4.40
CA THR A 163 11.90 -23.65 5.67
C THR A 163 12.48 -22.23 5.54
N TRP A 164 11.66 -21.25 5.88
CA TRP A 164 11.99 -19.84 5.94
C TRP A 164 11.65 -19.25 7.31
N TYR A 165 12.23 -18.10 7.59
CA TYR A 165 11.97 -17.31 8.79
C TYR A 165 11.57 -15.91 8.37
N TYR A 166 10.33 -15.52 8.68
CA TYR A 166 9.81 -14.19 8.43
C TYR A 166 9.82 -13.39 9.72
N TYR A 167 10.36 -12.19 9.65
CA TYR A 167 10.29 -11.21 10.72
C TYR A 167 9.25 -10.15 10.34
N LEU A 168 8.19 -10.05 11.13
CA LEU A 168 7.19 -8.99 11.02
C LEU A 168 7.61 -7.87 11.97
N GLY A 169 8.22 -6.83 11.43
CA GLY A 169 8.73 -5.70 12.19
C GLY A 169 7.71 -4.58 12.38
N ASN A 170 8.10 -3.60 13.19
CA ASN A 170 7.40 -2.32 13.30
C ASN A 170 7.35 -1.59 11.95
N GLY A 171 6.36 -0.71 11.79
CA GLY A 171 6.17 0.00 10.52
C GLY A 171 5.70 -0.91 9.38
N ASN A 172 5.03 -2.02 9.71
CA ASN A 172 4.47 -2.96 8.72
C ASN A 172 5.51 -3.63 7.81
N ILE A 173 6.79 -3.64 8.18
CA ILE A 173 7.85 -4.24 7.35
C ILE A 173 7.93 -5.75 7.58
N ALA A 174 7.92 -6.54 6.52
CA ALA A 174 8.21 -7.96 6.53
C ALA A 174 9.63 -8.21 6.00
N MET A 175 10.37 -9.12 6.61
CA MET A 175 11.69 -9.54 6.15
C MET A 175 11.78 -11.06 6.14
N SER A 176 12.28 -11.66 5.06
CA SER A 176 12.49 -13.10 5.00
C SER A 176 13.97 -13.46 5.19
N SER A 177 14.23 -14.64 5.73
CA SER A 177 15.57 -15.19 5.93
C SER A 177 15.54 -16.71 5.75
N LYS A 178 16.57 -17.28 5.15
CA LYS A 178 16.81 -18.74 5.17
C LYS A 178 17.47 -19.20 6.47
N THR A 179 18.11 -18.28 7.18
CA THR A 179 18.81 -18.54 8.43
C THR A 179 17.86 -18.31 9.60
N ALA A 180 17.82 -19.26 10.53
CA ALA A 180 17.05 -19.13 11.76
C ALA A 180 17.55 -17.94 12.59
N PRO A 181 16.65 -17.20 13.27
CA PRO A 181 17.07 -16.08 14.09
C PRO A 181 17.77 -16.56 15.36
N SER A 182 18.90 -15.94 15.68
CA SER A 182 19.62 -16.12 16.94
C SER A 182 19.27 -15.07 18.00
N SER A 183 18.48 -14.06 17.63
CA SER A 183 18.02 -13.00 18.53
C SER A 183 16.61 -12.53 18.14
N PRO A 184 15.87 -11.86 19.04
CA PRO A 184 14.51 -11.39 18.77
C PRO A 184 14.42 -10.30 17.70
N GLY A 185 15.53 -9.64 17.37
CA GLY A 185 15.56 -8.52 16.43
C GLY A 185 15.45 -8.93 14.97
N ALA A 186 15.31 -7.93 14.10
CA ALA A 186 15.25 -8.10 12.65
C ALA A 186 16.50 -8.83 12.10
N PRO A 187 16.39 -9.58 10.98
CA PRO A 187 17.55 -10.18 10.35
C PRO A 187 18.53 -9.10 9.89
N ALA A 188 19.81 -9.27 10.21
CA ALA A 188 20.87 -8.36 9.73
C ALA A 188 21.03 -8.38 8.20
N LYS A 189 20.74 -9.52 7.57
CA LYS A 189 20.82 -9.73 6.11
C LYS A 189 19.54 -10.41 5.62
N PRO A 190 18.44 -9.66 5.40
CA PRO A 190 17.22 -10.25 4.88
C PRO A 190 17.45 -10.77 3.45
N HIS A 191 16.86 -11.92 3.14
CA HIS A 191 16.84 -12.48 1.79
C HIS A 191 15.88 -11.69 0.89
N ASN A 192 14.70 -11.36 1.41
CA ASN A 192 13.75 -10.46 0.78
C ASN A 192 13.12 -9.56 1.83
N THR A 193 12.56 -8.44 1.38
CA THR A 193 11.82 -7.49 2.20
C THR A 193 10.47 -7.24 1.57
N GLY A 194 9.47 -6.90 2.38
CA GLY A 194 8.10 -6.71 1.96
C GLY A 194 7.34 -5.90 2.98
N ARG A 195 6.02 -5.85 2.80
CA ARG A 195 5.11 -5.18 3.72
C ARG A 195 4.01 -6.12 4.15
N TRP A 196 3.68 -6.13 5.43
CA TRP A 196 2.54 -6.87 5.95
C TRP A 196 1.40 -5.91 6.31
N VAL A 197 0.17 -6.29 6.02
CA VAL A 197 -1.04 -5.56 6.42
C VAL A 197 -1.94 -6.53 7.13
N PHE A 198 -2.41 -6.16 8.33
CA PHE A 198 -3.44 -6.90 9.02
C PHE A 198 -4.79 -6.21 8.79
N THR A 199 -5.72 -6.95 8.20
CA THR A 199 -7.11 -6.56 8.00
C THR A 199 -7.97 -7.38 8.96
N GLU A 200 -8.56 -6.69 9.93
CA GLU A 200 -9.54 -7.29 10.84
C GLU A 200 -10.67 -7.96 10.03
N PRO A 201 -11.19 -9.13 10.47
CA PRO A 201 -10.90 -9.77 11.75
C PRO A 201 -9.78 -10.82 11.72
N SER A 202 -9.37 -11.30 10.54
CA SER A 202 -8.57 -12.55 10.48
C SER A 202 -7.58 -12.65 9.33
N THR A 203 -7.30 -11.57 8.61
CA THR A 203 -6.49 -11.63 7.39
C THR A 203 -5.20 -10.86 7.55
N LEU A 204 -4.05 -11.50 7.37
CA LEU A 204 -2.76 -10.83 7.24
C LEU A 204 -2.22 -11.06 5.83
N THR A 205 -1.86 -9.99 5.12
CA THR A 205 -1.30 -10.08 3.77
C THR A 205 0.12 -9.57 3.77
N ILE A 206 1.07 -10.34 3.25
CA ILE A 206 2.44 -9.92 2.99
C ILE A 206 2.63 -9.72 1.50
N THR A 207 3.06 -8.53 1.10
CA THR A 207 3.49 -8.22 -0.27
C THR A 207 5.00 -8.06 -0.27
N TRP A 208 5.70 -9.02 -0.87
CA TRP A 208 7.16 -9.01 -0.99
C TRP A 208 7.63 -8.11 -2.13
N ARG A 209 8.83 -7.56 -2.01
CA ARG A 209 9.52 -6.93 -3.13
C ARG A 209 9.65 -7.96 -4.26
N GLN A 210 9.30 -7.51 -5.46
CA GLN A 210 9.35 -8.32 -6.67
C GLN A 210 10.78 -8.81 -6.90
N ALA A 211 10.94 -10.12 -7.03
CA ALA A 211 12.23 -10.72 -7.33
C ALA A 211 12.63 -10.45 -8.78
N ALA A 212 13.92 -10.25 -9.04
CA ALA A 212 14.43 -10.07 -10.39
C ALA A 212 14.01 -11.26 -11.29
N GLY A 213 13.52 -10.95 -12.50
CA GLY A 213 13.05 -11.95 -13.46
C GLY A 213 11.61 -12.44 -13.25
N THR A 214 10.88 -11.95 -12.24
CA THR A 214 9.45 -12.24 -12.07
C THR A 214 8.58 -11.15 -12.69
N THR A 215 7.35 -11.47 -13.10
CA THR A 215 6.41 -10.52 -13.73
C THR A 215 5.49 -9.80 -12.75
N LYS A 216 5.42 -10.28 -11.50
CA LYS A 216 4.56 -9.74 -10.44
C LYS A 216 5.20 -9.97 -9.06
N PRO A 217 4.92 -9.13 -8.05
CA PRO A 217 5.36 -9.38 -6.68
C PRO A 217 4.75 -10.66 -6.11
N CYS A 218 5.47 -11.27 -5.17
CA CYS A 218 4.90 -12.35 -4.34
C CYS A 218 3.93 -11.72 -3.32
N VAL A 219 2.71 -12.22 -3.30
CA VAL A 219 1.66 -11.81 -2.35
C VAL A 219 1.18 -13.05 -1.64
N GLU A 220 1.27 -13.02 -0.32
CA GLU A 220 0.94 -14.13 0.56
C GLU A 220 -0.16 -13.68 1.52
N THR A 221 -1.28 -14.41 1.55
CA THR A 221 -2.42 -14.07 2.41
C THR A 221 -2.65 -15.18 3.41
N PHE A 222 -2.67 -14.79 4.68
CA PHE A 222 -2.84 -15.62 5.87
C PHE A 222 -4.26 -15.42 6.40
N TRP A 223 -5.10 -16.46 6.38
CA TRP A 223 -6.57 -16.34 6.51
C TRP A 223 -7.14 -16.58 7.92
N ASN A 224 -6.31 -17.06 8.85
CA ASN A 224 -6.63 -17.26 10.27
C ASN A 224 -5.71 -16.42 11.18
N ALA A 225 -5.29 -15.26 10.71
CA ALA A 225 -4.43 -14.36 11.44
C ALA A 225 -5.24 -13.66 12.55
N SER A 226 -5.26 -14.21 13.76
CA SER A 226 -5.89 -13.55 14.92
C SER A 226 -4.84 -13.19 15.97
N ARG A 227 -5.12 -12.19 16.81
CA ARG A 227 -4.20 -11.69 17.86
C ARG A 227 -3.72 -12.76 18.85
N GLU A 228 -4.33 -13.94 18.84
CA GLU A 228 -4.00 -15.08 19.70
C GLU A 228 -3.42 -16.28 18.94
N CYS A 229 -3.39 -16.24 17.61
CA CYS A 229 -2.95 -17.38 16.81
C CYS A 229 -1.44 -17.61 16.93
N GLU A 230 -1.05 -18.88 17.06
CA GLU A 230 0.35 -19.32 16.98
C GLU A 230 0.67 -19.94 15.62
N ARG A 231 -0.36 -20.18 14.81
CA ARG A 231 -0.26 -20.72 13.46
C ARG A 231 -1.22 -19.98 12.54
N MET A 232 -0.76 -19.73 11.32
CA MET A 232 -1.54 -19.14 10.25
C MET A 232 -1.40 -20.00 9.00
N ASN A 233 -2.53 -20.32 8.37
CA ASN A 233 -2.55 -20.94 7.05
C ASN A 233 -2.52 -19.84 6.00
N ALA A 234 -1.71 -20.03 4.95
CA ALA A 234 -1.55 -19.05 3.89
C ALA A 234 -1.72 -19.64 2.49
N ASN A 235 -2.13 -18.77 1.58
CA ASN A 235 -1.98 -18.95 0.15
C ASN A 235 -1.00 -17.91 -0.37
N SER A 236 -0.05 -18.31 -1.22
CA SER A 236 0.74 -17.37 -2.02
C SER A 236 0.35 -17.47 -3.48
N ASN A 237 0.44 -16.34 -4.17
CA ASN A 237 0.21 -16.27 -5.62
C ASN A 237 1.37 -16.87 -6.44
N LEU A 238 2.50 -17.23 -5.80
CA LEU A 238 3.69 -17.80 -6.44
C LEU A 238 4.16 -19.12 -5.79
N TYR A 239 3.84 -19.36 -4.52
CA TYR A 239 4.32 -20.53 -3.77
C TYR A 239 3.15 -21.19 -3.02
N SER A 240 3.10 -22.53 -2.95
CA SER A 240 2.03 -23.25 -2.23
C SER A 240 2.47 -24.69 -1.98
N PRO A 241 2.16 -25.31 -0.83
CA PRO A 241 1.37 -24.78 0.30
C PRO A 241 2.19 -23.83 1.19
N LEU A 242 1.55 -22.83 1.83
CA LEU A 242 2.18 -22.00 2.86
C LEU A 242 1.55 -22.15 4.25
N ALA A 243 2.39 -22.36 5.25
CA ALA A 243 1.98 -22.28 6.65
C ALA A 243 3.02 -21.53 7.47
N ALA A 244 2.57 -20.63 8.34
CA ALA A 244 3.40 -19.91 9.30
C ALA A 244 3.11 -20.38 10.73
N THR A 245 4.15 -20.59 11.51
CA THR A 245 4.09 -20.87 12.95
C THR A 245 4.96 -19.87 13.69
N ARG A 246 4.51 -19.32 14.81
CA ARG A 246 5.30 -18.37 15.60
C ARG A 246 6.60 -19.06 16.07
N PHE A 247 7.73 -18.38 15.92
CA PHE A 247 9.06 -18.93 16.22
C PHE A 247 9.59 -18.38 17.56
N GLY A 248 10.27 -19.23 18.34
CA GLY A 248 10.99 -18.81 19.54
C GLY A 248 10.11 -18.48 20.75
N LYS A 249 9.03 -19.23 20.96
CA LYS A 249 8.42 -19.38 22.29
C LYS A 249 9.10 -20.52 23.03
#